data_AF-W5WCZ5-F1
#
_entry.id   AF-W5WCZ5-F1
#
_cell.length_a   1.000
_cell.length_b   1.000
_cell.length_c   1.000
_cell.angle_alpha   90.00
_cell.angle_beta   90.00
_cell.angle_gamma   90.00
#
_symmetry.space_group_name_H-M   'P 1'
#
loop_
_entity.id
_entity.type
_entity.pdbx_description
1 polymer ?
#
loop_
_entity_poly.entity_id
_entity_poly.type
_entity_poly.pdbx_seq_one_letter_code
_entity_poly.pdbx_strand_id
1 'polypeptide(L)'
;MFGKFSLVLAAASAALVLSACGSPTPPNCTKQQEAVSKAEAAKKTADTERKSVEDKAAGTQRAVDEAKKVSDRLDADYKQADATAGTDAASSARVAQAAADSAEAIAKLAEAREANTKAQADSAQAVAKVTEADAALSEAKKAVETCTKG
;
A
#
# COMPACT_ATOMS: atom_id res chain seq x y z
N MET A 1 -19.14 6.97 14.06
CA MET A 1 -19.54 6.03 15.14
C MET A 1 -18.67 4.80 15.04
N PHE A 2 -17.58 4.72 15.81
CA PHE A 2 -16.74 3.52 15.83
C PHE A 2 -17.11 2.69 17.07
N GLY A 3 -17.74 1.55 16.80
CA GLY A 3 -18.20 0.60 17.80
C GLY A 3 -17.04 -0.14 18.46
N LYS A 4 -17.08 -0.17 19.79
CA LYS A 4 -16.31 -1.04 20.68
C LYS A 4 -16.60 -2.50 20.35
N PHE A 5 -15.58 -3.35 20.21
CA PHE A 5 -15.72 -4.79 20.44
C PHE A 5 -14.47 -5.40 21.10
N SER A 6 -14.62 -5.57 22.40
CA SER A 6 -14.33 -6.74 23.24
C SER A 6 -13.06 -7.56 23.01
N LEU A 7 -12.17 -7.37 23.98
CA LEU A 7 -11.29 -8.32 24.67
C LEU A 7 -11.86 -9.76 24.75
N VAL A 8 -11.08 -10.76 24.32
CA VAL A 8 -11.14 -12.12 24.87
C VAL A 8 -9.72 -12.60 25.14
N LEU A 9 -9.35 -12.55 26.42
CA LEU A 9 -8.13 -13.08 26.99
C LEU A 9 -8.34 -14.58 27.25
N ALA A 10 -7.75 -15.45 26.43
CA ALA A 10 -7.67 -16.87 26.73
C ALA A 10 -6.35 -17.16 27.44
N ALA A 11 -6.35 -16.97 28.77
CA ALA A 11 -5.27 -17.42 29.63
C ALA A 11 -5.32 -18.95 29.72
N ALA A 12 -4.39 -19.62 29.05
CA ALA A 12 -4.15 -21.04 29.25
C ALA A 12 -3.37 -21.23 30.57
N SER A 13 -4.12 -21.38 31.66
CA SER A 13 -3.60 -21.80 32.95
C SER A 13 -3.39 -23.31 32.96
N ALA A 14 -2.13 -23.73 32.95
CA ALA A 14 -1.72 -25.08 33.36
C ALA A 14 -0.39 -24.99 34.11
N ALA A 15 -0.46 -25.05 35.44
CA ALA A 15 0.69 -25.33 36.28
C ALA A 15 0.25 -26.29 37.40
N LEU A 16 0.47 -27.58 37.16
CA LEU A 16 0.43 -28.64 38.16
C LEU A 16 1.77 -28.67 38.91
N VAL A 17 1.67 -28.54 40.24
CA VAL A 17 2.32 -29.30 41.33
C VAL A 17 3.85 -29.54 41.32
N LEU A 18 4.46 -29.01 42.39
CA LEU A 18 5.65 -29.40 43.18
C LEU A 18 6.44 -30.68 42.81
N SER A 19 7.77 -30.55 42.72
CA SER A 19 8.74 -31.36 43.50
C SER A 19 10.14 -30.73 43.49
N ALA A 20 10.84 -30.85 44.61
CA ALA A 20 12.16 -30.29 44.87
C ALA A 20 13.28 -31.19 44.27
N CYS A 21 14.19 -30.59 43.50
CA CYS A 21 15.65 -30.85 43.40
C CYS A 21 16.22 -30.29 42.08
N GLY A 22 16.93 -29.17 42.16
CA GLY A 22 18.13 -28.91 41.35
C GLY A 22 18.04 -28.67 39.84
N SER A 23 16.88 -28.40 39.25
CA SER A 23 16.81 -27.99 37.84
C SER A 23 17.04 -26.47 37.71
N PRO A 24 17.89 -25.98 36.78
CA PRO A 24 17.97 -24.55 36.51
C PRO A 24 16.57 -24.07 36.20
N THR A 25 16.11 -23.05 36.94
CA THR A 25 14.83 -22.41 36.69
C THR A 25 14.84 -22.00 35.22
N PRO A 26 13.88 -22.43 34.39
CA PRO A 26 13.89 -22.10 32.98
C PRO A 26 13.99 -20.58 32.85
N PRO A 27 14.86 -20.06 31.98
CA PRO A 27 15.09 -18.63 31.86
C PRO A 27 13.76 -17.91 31.61
N ASN A 28 13.46 -16.92 32.44
CA ASN A 28 12.23 -16.13 32.32
C ASN A 28 12.38 -15.18 31.13
N CYS A 29 11.94 -15.63 29.96
CA CYS A 29 12.02 -14.89 28.70
C CYS A 29 10.76 -14.06 28.42
N THR A 30 9.94 -13.73 29.42
CA THR A 30 8.65 -13.03 29.21
C THR A 30 8.83 -11.71 28.47
N LYS A 31 9.89 -10.94 28.77
CA LYS A 31 10.18 -9.67 28.05
C LYS A 31 10.47 -9.89 26.56
N GLN A 32 11.21 -10.95 26.23
CA GLN A 32 11.54 -11.31 24.85
C GLN A 32 10.30 -11.83 24.11
N GLN A 33 9.44 -12.60 24.79
CA GLN A 33 8.17 -13.06 24.23
C GLN A 33 7.20 -11.90 23.96
N GLU A 34 7.10 -10.92 24.88
CA GLU A 34 6.33 -9.70 24.65
C GLU A 34 6.87 -8.88 23.47
N ALA A 35 8.19 -8.84 23.29
CA ALA A 35 8.81 -8.17 22.15
C ALA A 35 8.45 -8.86 20.82
N VAL A 36 8.42 -10.20 20.77
CA VAL A 36 7.93 -10.95 19.60
C VAL A 36 6.47 -10.61 19.31
N SER A 37 5.58 -10.67 20.31
CA SER A 37 4.17 -10.36 20.09
C SER A 37 3.94 -8.93 19.58
N LYS A 38 4.70 -7.94 20.09
CA LYS A 38 4.67 -6.56 19.57
C LYS A 38 5.17 -6.48 18.13
N ALA A 39 6.26 -7.16 17.80
CA ALA A 39 6.81 -7.19 16.45
C ALA A 39 5.88 -7.88 15.44
N GLU A 40 5.19 -8.96 15.83
CA GLU A 40 4.18 -9.62 15.00
C GLU A 40 2.97 -8.73 14.73
N ALA A 41 2.50 -7.99 15.75
CA ALA A 41 1.43 -7.02 15.59
C ALA A 41 1.84 -5.86 14.66
N ALA A 42 3.07 -5.35 14.82
CA ALA A 42 3.63 -4.31 13.96
C ALA A 42 3.74 -4.80 12.51
N LYS A 43 4.27 -6.01 12.29
CA LYS A 43 4.34 -6.63 10.96
C LYS A 43 2.96 -6.77 10.32
N LYS A 44 1.97 -7.29 11.05
CA LYS A 44 0.61 -7.45 10.53
C LYS A 44 -0.02 -6.12 10.11
N THR A 45 0.27 -5.06 10.86
CA THR A 45 -0.18 -3.70 10.53
C THR A 45 0.51 -3.21 9.24
N ALA A 46 1.84 -3.34 9.17
CA ALA A 46 2.61 -2.96 7.99
C ALA A 46 2.19 -3.74 6.72
N ASP A 47 1.90 -5.04 6.84
CA ASP A 47 1.40 -5.87 5.74
C ASP A 47 0.02 -5.40 5.24
N THR A 48 -0.86 -5.00 6.16
CA THR A 48 -2.19 -4.49 5.83
C THR A 48 -2.09 -3.12 5.14
N GLU A 49 -1.26 -2.22 5.67
CA GLU A 49 -0.99 -0.93 5.06
C GLU A 49 -0.40 -1.07 3.66
N ARG A 50 0.60 -1.97 3.50
CA ARG A 50 1.19 -2.30 2.20
C ARG A 50 0.13 -2.72 1.20
N LYS A 51 -0.72 -3.68 1.56
CA LYS A 51 -1.77 -4.14 0.65
C LYS A 51 -2.71 -3.00 0.23
N SER A 52 -3.11 -2.16 1.18
CA SER A 52 -3.96 -1.01 0.89
C SER A 52 -3.32 -0.01 -0.06
N VAL A 53 -2.01 0.24 0.03
CA VAL A 53 -1.33 1.17 -0.88
C VAL A 53 -1.01 0.54 -2.23
N GLU A 54 -0.74 -0.77 -2.29
CA GLU A 54 -0.59 -1.52 -3.54
C GLU A 54 -1.91 -1.52 -4.33
N ASP A 55 -3.04 -1.76 -3.68
CA ASP A 55 -4.37 -1.69 -4.30
C ASP A 55 -4.66 -0.28 -4.84
N LYS A 56 -4.25 0.76 -4.10
CA LYS A 56 -4.37 2.16 -4.54
C LYS A 56 -3.48 2.45 -5.75
N ALA A 57 -2.23 1.99 -5.76
CA ALA A 57 -1.31 2.15 -6.88
C ALA A 57 -1.81 1.43 -8.14
N ALA A 58 -2.37 0.23 -7.98
CA ALA A 58 -3.03 -0.47 -9.09
C ALA A 58 -4.25 0.30 -9.61
N GLY A 59 -5.04 0.90 -8.71
CA GLY A 59 -6.17 1.76 -9.07
C GLY A 59 -5.76 3.00 -9.86
N THR A 60 -4.72 3.71 -9.42
CA THR A 60 -4.20 4.90 -10.12
C THR A 60 -3.60 4.54 -11.48
N GLN A 61 -2.93 3.39 -11.59
CA GLN A 61 -2.40 2.93 -12.89
C GLN A 61 -3.53 2.69 -13.89
N ARG A 62 -4.64 2.05 -13.47
CA ARG A 62 -5.83 1.89 -14.35
C ARG A 62 -6.40 3.24 -14.77
N ALA A 63 -6.44 4.22 -13.87
CA ALA A 63 -6.91 5.57 -14.20
C ALA A 63 -5.99 6.25 -15.25
N VAL A 64 -4.68 6.07 -15.15
CA VAL A 64 -3.72 6.53 -16.18
C VAL A 64 -4.01 5.86 -17.51
N ASP A 65 -4.22 4.55 -17.53
CA ASP A 65 -4.46 3.80 -18.78
C ASP A 65 -5.77 4.25 -19.46
N GLU A 66 -6.84 4.43 -18.69
CA GLU A 66 -8.12 4.96 -19.21
C GLU A 66 -8.00 6.41 -19.69
N ALA A 67 -7.38 7.28 -18.90
CA ALA A 67 -7.14 8.67 -19.31
C ALA A 67 -6.27 8.75 -20.58
N LYS A 68 -5.30 7.84 -20.73
CA LYS A 68 -4.45 7.76 -21.92
C LYS A 68 -5.28 7.36 -23.14
N LYS A 69 -6.13 6.34 -23.04
CA LYS A 69 -7.01 5.94 -24.16
C LYS A 69 -7.91 7.09 -24.62
N VAL A 70 -8.48 7.84 -23.68
CA VAL A 70 -9.32 9.00 -24.00
C VAL A 70 -8.49 10.10 -24.66
N SER A 71 -7.32 10.43 -24.11
CA SER A 71 -6.42 11.43 -24.68
C SER A 71 -5.96 11.06 -26.09
N ASP A 72 -5.53 9.81 -26.31
CA ASP A 72 -5.10 9.33 -27.63
C ASP A 72 -6.24 9.41 -28.66
N ARG A 73 -7.47 9.06 -28.25
CA ARG A 73 -8.66 9.15 -29.11
C ARG A 73 -8.96 10.61 -29.49
N LEU A 74 -8.98 11.51 -28.52
CA LEU A 74 -9.32 12.92 -28.78
C LEU A 74 -8.21 13.65 -29.56
N ASP A 75 -6.95 13.27 -29.39
CA ASP A 75 -5.85 13.71 -30.25
C ASP A 75 -6.03 13.23 -31.70
N ALA A 76 -6.49 11.99 -31.90
CA ALA A 76 -6.81 11.48 -33.23
C ALA A 76 -8.01 12.22 -33.85
N ASP A 77 -9.08 12.45 -33.09
CA ASP A 77 -10.27 13.20 -33.51
C ASP A 77 -9.89 14.66 -33.89
N TYR A 78 -9.01 15.30 -33.11
CA TYR A 78 -8.45 16.61 -33.44
C TYR A 78 -7.67 16.60 -34.76
N LYS A 79 -6.73 15.66 -34.93
CA LYS A 79 -5.94 15.53 -36.17
C LYS A 79 -6.83 15.29 -37.39
N GLN A 80 -7.90 14.52 -37.23
CA GLN A 80 -8.87 14.29 -38.31
C GLN A 80 -9.68 15.56 -38.61
N ALA A 81 -10.13 16.28 -37.58
CA ALA A 81 -10.85 17.54 -37.74
C ALA A 81 -10.00 18.59 -38.47
N ASP A 82 -8.73 18.70 -38.09
CA ASP A 82 -7.75 19.61 -38.72
C ASP A 82 -7.50 19.22 -40.19
N ALA A 83 -7.27 17.93 -40.47
CA ALA A 83 -7.02 17.44 -41.82
C ALA A 83 -8.20 17.60 -42.79
N THR A 84 -9.43 17.69 -42.27
CA THR A 84 -10.66 17.79 -43.08
C THR A 84 -11.31 19.18 -43.02
N ALA A 85 -10.65 20.14 -42.36
CA ALA A 85 -11.19 21.48 -42.16
C ALA A 85 -11.33 22.25 -43.49
N GLY A 86 -12.54 22.78 -43.74
CA GLY A 86 -12.76 23.81 -44.75
C GLY A 86 -12.24 25.17 -44.29
N THR A 87 -12.25 26.16 -45.19
CA THR A 87 -11.79 27.54 -44.90
C THR A 87 -12.87 28.43 -44.26
N ASP A 88 -14.03 27.86 -43.96
CA ASP A 88 -15.15 28.59 -43.35
C ASP A 88 -15.06 28.64 -41.81
N ALA A 89 -15.83 29.55 -41.22
CA ALA A 89 -15.84 29.78 -39.79
C ALA A 89 -16.35 28.56 -38.99
N ALA A 90 -17.27 27.76 -39.55
CA ALA A 90 -17.80 26.58 -38.85
C ALA A 90 -16.76 25.46 -38.80
N SER A 91 -16.02 25.25 -39.89
CA SER A 91 -14.86 24.33 -39.92
C SER A 91 -13.81 24.73 -38.88
N SER A 92 -13.45 26.01 -38.83
CA SER A 92 -12.48 26.54 -37.86
C SER A 92 -12.95 26.35 -36.41
N ALA A 93 -14.23 26.56 -36.13
CA ALA A 93 -14.80 26.35 -34.80
C ALA A 93 -14.74 24.87 -34.36
N ARG A 94 -14.97 23.92 -35.28
CA ARG A 94 -14.88 22.48 -34.98
C ARG A 94 -13.46 22.05 -34.64
N VAL A 95 -12.47 22.53 -35.39
CA VAL A 95 -11.04 22.26 -35.09
C VAL A 95 -10.67 22.83 -33.72
N ALA A 96 -11.06 24.07 -33.44
CA ALA A 96 -10.79 24.70 -32.15
C ALA A 96 -11.42 23.94 -30.97
N GLN A 97 -12.65 23.43 -31.14
CA GLN A 97 -13.30 22.62 -30.13
C GLN A 97 -12.58 21.29 -29.92
N ALA A 98 -12.24 20.57 -30.99
CA ALA A 98 -11.50 19.31 -30.90
C ALA A 98 -10.10 19.50 -30.27
N ALA A 99 -9.44 20.62 -30.57
CA ALA A 99 -8.17 20.99 -29.94
C ALA A 99 -8.33 21.22 -28.43
N ALA A 100 -9.39 21.93 -28.01
CA ALA A 100 -9.68 22.18 -26.60
C ALA A 100 -9.98 20.87 -25.85
N ASP A 101 -10.82 19.99 -26.43
CA ASP A 101 -11.16 18.70 -25.85
C ASP A 101 -9.91 17.80 -25.70
N SER A 102 -9.05 17.79 -26.72
CA SER A 102 -7.77 17.07 -26.68
C SER A 102 -6.85 17.61 -25.58
N ALA A 103 -6.72 18.95 -25.48
CA ALA A 103 -5.91 19.59 -24.44
C ALA A 103 -6.43 19.29 -23.02
N GLU A 104 -7.75 19.30 -22.81
CA GLU A 104 -8.35 18.93 -21.52
C GLU A 104 -8.06 17.46 -21.16
N ALA A 105 -8.13 16.56 -22.14
CA ALA A 105 -7.81 15.15 -21.91
C ALA A 105 -6.33 14.92 -21.58
N ILE A 106 -5.43 15.68 -22.20
CA ILE A 106 -3.99 15.67 -21.87
C ILE A 106 -3.77 16.16 -20.43
N ALA A 107 -4.46 17.23 -20.01
CA ALA A 107 -4.37 17.73 -18.65
C ALA A 107 -4.84 16.67 -17.63
N LYS A 108 -5.98 16.03 -17.87
CA LYS A 108 -6.49 14.92 -17.04
C LYS A 108 -5.52 13.73 -16.98
N LEU A 109 -4.87 13.40 -18.10
CA LEU A 109 -3.83 12.37 -18.13
C LEU A 109 -2.62 12.77 -17.28
N ALA A 110 -2.21 14.04 -17.29
CA ALA A 110 -1.12 14.53 -16.46
C ALA A 110 -1.46 14.42 -14.96
N GLU A 111 -2.66 14.83 -14.55
CA GLU A 111 -3.15 14.68 -13.17
C GLU A 111 -3.18 13.21 -12.73
N ALA A 112 -3.68 12.31 -13.59
CA ALA A 112 -3.71 10.87 -13.31
C ALA A 112 -2.28 10.31 -13.14
N ARG A 113 -1.32 10.77 -13.95
CA ARG A 113 0.09 10.36 -13.84
C ARG A 113 0.72 10.84 -12.55
N GLU A 114 0.48 12.09 -12.14
CA GLU A 114 0.98 12.61 -10.86
C GLU A 114 0.45 11.80 -9.68
N ALA A 115 -0.86 11.52 -9.67
CA ALA A 115 -1.49 10.69 -8.65
C ALA A 115 -0.87 9.28 -8.61
N ASN A 116 -0.59 8.70 -9.78
CA ASN A 116 0.05 7.39 -9.88
C ASN A 116 1.49 7.41 -9.38
N THR A 117 2.29 8.43 -9.73
CA THR A 117 3.66 8.59 -9.22
C THR A 117 3.67 8.67 -7.70
N LYS A 118 2.74 9.42 -7.10
CA LYS A 118 2.60 9.49 -5.65
C LYS A 118 2.23 8.13 -5.06
N ALA A 119 1.25 7.43 -5.64
CA ALA A 119 0.83 6.11 -5.16
C ALA A 119 1.97 5.07 -5.25
N GLN A 120 2.81 5.15 -6.28
CA GLN A 120 3.99 4.28 -6.41
C GLN A 120 5.07 4.60 -5.36
N ALA A 121 5.28 5.88 -5.05
CA ALA A 121 6.17 6.28 -3.96
C ALA A 121 5.66 5.78 -2.60
N ASP A 122 4.36 5.92 -2.32
CA ASP A 122 3.72 5.41 -1.11
C ASP A 122 3.87 3.88 -1.01
N SER A 123 3.70 3.17 -2.13
CA SER A 123 3.89 1.71 -2.22
C SER A 123 5.32 1.31 -1.88
N ALA A 124 6.32 1.97 -2.46
CA ALA A 124 7.74 1.72 -2.17
C ALA A 124 8.07 1.96 -0.68
N GLN A 125 7.51 3.00 -0.06
CA GLN A 125 7.68 3.24 1.37
C GLN A 125 7.03 2.15 2.22
N ALA A 126 5.85 1.65 1.85
CA ALA A 126 5.22 0.57 2.58
C ALA A 126 6.00 -0.74 2.50
N VAL A 127 6.62 -1.05 1.34
CA VAL A 127 7.55 -2.18 1.21
C VAL A 127 8.76 -2.05 2.14
N ALA A 128 9.33 -0.84 2.27
CA ALA A 128 10.42 -0.59 3.21
C ALA A 128 9.98 -0.83 4.66
N LYS A 129 8.81 -0.33 5.07
CA LYS A 129 8.25 -0.57 6.41
C LYS A 129 8.02 -2.04 6.72
N VAL A 130 7.53 -2.82 5.76
CA VAL A 130 7.36 -4.28 5.92
C VAL A 130 8.72 -4.95 6.13
N THR A 131 9.74 -4.54 5.37
CA THR A 131 11.10 -5.06 5.49
C THR A 131 11.71 -4.76 6.87
N GLU A 132 11.51 -3.53 7.37
CA GLU A 132 11.93 -3.14 8.72
C GLU A 132 11.21 -3.94 9.81
N ALA A 133 9.88 -4.14 9.66
CA ALA A 133 9.10 -4.93 10.59
C ALA A 133 9.51 -6.41 10.59
N ASP A 134 9.87 -6.96 9.43
CA ASP A 134 10.42 -8.31 9.29
C ASP A 134 11.77 -8.47 9.99
N ALA A 135 12.66 -7.49 9.82
CA ALA A 135 13.95 -7.48 10.52
C ALA A 135 13.74 -7.42 12.04
N ALA A 136 12.87 -6.52 12.52
CA ALA A 136 12.55 -6.39 13.95
C ALA A 136 11.95 -7.69 14.53
N LEU A 137 11.07 -8.36 13.78
CA LEU A 137 10.51 -9.64 14.18
C LEU A 137 11.57 -10.75 14.22
N SER A 138 12.48 -10.79 13.24
CA SER A 138 13.59 -11.75 13.22
C SER A 138 14.50 -11.57 14.43
N GLU A 139 14.88 -10.34 14.75
CA GLU A 139 15.72 -10.03 15.91
C GLU A 139 15.02 -10.37 17.24
N ALA A 140 13.72 -10.07 17.36
CA ALA A 140 12.95 -10.45 18.55
C ALA A 140 12.90 -11.98 18.74
N LYS A 141 12.75 -12.74 17.65
CA LYS A 141 12.78 -14.22 17.69
C LYS A 141 14.16 -14.76 18.09
N LYS A 142 15.24 -14.20 17.54
CA LYS A 142 16.62 -14.55 17.93
C LYS A 142 16.89 -14.25 19.41
N ALA A 143 16.34 -13.16 19.95
CA ALA A 143 16.47 -12.82 21.36
C ALA A 143 15.76 -13.84 22.27
N VAL A 144 14.58 -14.34 21.87
CA VAL A 144 13.91 -15.44 22.57
C VAL A 144 14.77 -16.71 22.51
N GLU A 145 15.27 -17.10 21.33
CA GLU A 145 16.13 -18.28 21.20
C GLU A 145 17.41 -18.19 22.03
N THR A 146 18.02 -17.02 22.10
CA THR A 146 19.22 -16.78 22.91
C THR A 146 18.87 -16.89 24.39
N CYS A 147 17.74 -16.32 24.81
CA CYS A 147 17.25 -16.42 26.18
C CYS A 147 16.91 -17.86 26.58
N THR A 148 16.41 -18.71 25.68
CA THR A 148 16.06 -20.10 25.99
C THR A 148 17.24 -21.08 25.95
N LYS A 149 18.34 -20.71 25.27
CA LYS A 149 19.57 -21.51 25.16
C LYS A 149 20.66 -21.14 26.17
N GLY A 150 20.58 -19.95 26.78
CA GLY A 150 21.50 -19.43 27.80
C GLY A 150 21.02 -19.70 29.22
#